data_AF-A0A7Y2YQL8-F1
#
_entry.id   AF-A0A7Y2YQL8-F1
#
_cell.length_a   1.000
_cell.length_b   1.000
_cell.length_c   1.000
_cell.angle_alpha   90.00
_cell.angle_beta   90.00
_cell.angle_gamma   90.00
#
_symmetry.space_group_name_H-M   'P 1'
#
loop_
_entity.id
_entity.type
_entity.pdbx_description
1 polymer ?
#
loop_
_entity_poly.entity_id
_entity_poly.type
_entity_poly.pdbx_seq_one_letter_code
_entity_poly.pdbx_strand_id
1 'polypeptide(L)'
;RIASNLKQILGVIIGFMGTAILILEGADLNPNQNYLFAGFILVSTLMYAANVNIIKRHLQDVKPIAIATGNYVFIIIPALIVLVFSQFFKAETFAQPDFASSIIYVLVLSIFGTAIAKVLFNKLVQISTPVFASSVTYIMPIVALIWGLLDNESFNVIQLFAAGLILSGVYLANKNKT
;
A
#
# COMPACT_ATOMS: atom_id res chain seq x y z
N ARG A 1 -10.74 -23.52 -10.82
CA ARG A 1 -11.44 -23.03 -9.61
C ARG A 1 -10.38 -22.75 -8.56
N ILE A 2 -10.27 -21.52 -8.06
CA ILE A 2 -9.44 -21.23 -6.87
C ILE A 2 -10.30 -21.64 -5.68
N ALA A 3 -10.04 -22.81 -5.09
CA ALA A 3 -10.74 -23.24 -3.88
C ALA A 3 -9.98 -22.67 -2.67
N SER A 4 -10.66 -21.87 -1.84
CA SER A 4 -10.08 -21.33 -0.62
C SER A 4 -9.95 -22.42 0.43
N ASN A 5 -8.75 -22.61 0.97
CA ASN A 5 -8.49 -23.56 2.05
C ASN A 5 -8.90 -22.95 3.40
N LEU A 6 -9.37 -23.76 4.35
CA LEU A 6 -9.68 -23.33 5.71
C LEU A 6 -8.50 -22.58 6.37
N LYS A 7 -7.25 -23.01 6.13
CA LYS A 7 -6.07 -22.29 6.65
C LYS A 7 -5.91 -20.90 6.03
N GLN A 8 -6.33 -20.71 4.77
CA GLN A 8 -6.33 -19.40 4.13
C GLN A 8 -7.37 -18.47 4.75
N ILE A 9 -8.57 -18.98 4.98
CA ILE A 9 -9.64 -18.23 5.63
C ILE A 9 -9.23 -17.83 7.06
N LEU A 10 -8.72 -18.79 7.83
CA LEU A 10 -8.22 -18.52 9.19
C LEU A 10 -7.08 -17.49 9.19
N GLY A 11 -6.13 -17.62 8.27
CA GLY A 11 -5.03 -16.66 8.14
C GLY A 11 -5.51 -15.24 7.84
N VAL A 12 -6.49 -15.10 6.93
CA VAL A 12 -7.12 -13.80 6.63
C VAL A 12 -7.84 -13.23 7.86
N ILE A 13 -8.60 -14.04 8.60
CA ILE A 13 -9.31 -13.61 9.81
C ILE A 13 -8.33 -13.14 10.88
N ILE A 14 -7.25 -13.91 11.13
CA ILE A 14 -6.21 -13.56 12.10
C ILE A 14 -5.51 -12.25 11.72
N GLY A 15 -5.11 -12.11 10.45
CA GLY A 15 -4.49 -10.90 9.95
C GLY A 15 -5.41 -9.68 10.08
N PHE A 16 -6.69 -9.85 9.76
CA PHE A 16 -7.70 -8.80 9.89
C PHE A 16 -7.91 -8.38 11.35
N MET A 17 -7.96 -9.33 12.29
CA MET A 17 -8.02 -9.01 13.72
C MET A 17 -6.81 -8.20 14.18
N GLY A 18 -5.60 -8.59 13.75
CA GLY A 18 -4.38 -7.82 14.05
C GLY A 18 -4.44 -6.39 13.51
N THR A 19 -4.89 -6.21 12.26
CA THR A 19 -5.09 -4.87 11.68
C THR A 19 -6.16 -4.07 12.44
N ALA A 20 -7.27 -4.69 12.84
CA ALA A 20 -8.32 -4.02 13.60
C ALA A 20 -7.83 -3.53 14.97
N ILE A 21 -7.07 -4.35 15.70
CA ILE A 21 -6.45 -3.95 16.99
C ILE A 21 -5.54 -2.73 16.79
N LEU A 22 -4.70 -2.76 15.74
CA LEU A 22 -3.76 -1.66 15.45
C LEU A 22 -4.49 -0.36 15.10
N ILE A 23 -5.58 -0.44 14.32
CA ILE A 23 -6.41 0.72 14.00
C ILE A 23 -7.10 1.29 15.25
N LEU A 24 -7.63 0.44 16.14
CA LEU A 24 -8.29 0.87 17.37
C LEU A 24 -7.31 1.54 18.34
N GLU A 25 -6.10 1.01 18.47
CA GLU A 25 -5.06 1.66 19.28
C GLU A 25 -4.65 3.03 18.69
N GLY A 26 -4.53 3.12 17.36
CA GLY A 26 -4.32 4.40 16.67
C GLY A 26 -5.50 5.37 16.84
N ALA A 27 -6.72 4.85 16.98
CA ALA A 27 -7.92 5.64 17.20
C ALA A 27 -7.95 6.28 18.59
N ASP A 28 -7.61 5.52 19.63
CA ASP A 28 -7.51 6.04 21.00
C ASP A 28 -6.44 7.14 21.12
N LEU A 29 -5.36 7.06 20.33
CA LEU A 29 -4.34 8.11 20.25
C LEU A 29 -4.81 9.39 19.55
N ASN A 30 -5.80 9.29 18.66
CA ASN A 30 -6.30 10.42 17.85
C ASN A 30 -7.84 10.45 17.76
N PRO A 31 -8.57 10.63 18.88
CA PRO A 31 -10.02 10.42 18.95
C PRO A 31 -10.85 11.41 18.12
N ASN A 32 -10.27 12.55 17.73
CA ASN A 32 -10.94 13.57 16.92
C ASN A 32 -10.86 13.30 15.41
N GLN A 33 -10.27 12.18 14.96
CA GLN A 33 -10.21 11.85 13.55
C GLN A 33 -11.55 11.33 13.02
N ASN A 34 -11.84 11.66 11.76
CA ASN A 34 -13.04 11.19 11.10
C ASN A 34 -12.82 9.76 10.56
N TYR A 35 -13.22 8.75 11.34
CA TYR A 35 -13.09 7.34 10.98
C TYR A 35 -13.95 6.92 9.77
N LEU A 36 -14.85 7.77 9.28
CA LEU A 36 -15.60 7.51 8.05
C LEU A 36 -14.66 7.33 6.84
N PHE A 37 -13.48 7.97 6.87
CA PHE A 37 -12.43 7.80 5.86
C PHE A 37 -11.83 6.38 5.82
N ALA A 38 -11.97 5.58 6.89
CA ALA A 38 -11.58 4.17 6.87
C ALA A 38 -12.37 3.36 5.83
N GLY A 39 -13.60 3.77 5.51
CA GLY A 39 -14.39 3.18 4.43
C GLY A 39 -13.70 3.29 3.05
N PHE A 40 -12.99 4.39 2.78
CA PHE A 40 -12.23 4.54 1.53
C PHE A 40 -11.04 3.59 1.44
N ILE A 41 -10.45 3.20 2.58
CA ILE A 41 -9.40 2.19 2.61
C ILE A 41 -9.97 0.86 2.12
N LEU A 42 -11.16 0.46 2.57
CA LEU A 42 -11.82 -0.76 2.11
C LEU A 42 -12.09 -0.72 0.59
N VAL A 43 -12.63 0.40 0.09
CA VAL A 43 -12.85 0.57 -1.36
C VAL A 43 -11.53 0.47 -2.13
N SER A 44 -10.48 1.12 -1.63
CA SER A 44 -9.13 1.05 -2.22
C SER A 44 -8.63 -0.40 -2.30
N THR A 45 -8.78 -1.20 -1.24
CA THR A 45 -8.36 -2.61 -1.27
C THR A 45 -9.07 -3.42 -2.35
N LEU A 46 -10.37 -3.19 -2.58
CA LEU A 46 -11.12 -3.83 -3.66
C LEU A 46 -10.59 -3.41 -5.04
N MET A 47 -10.27 -2.13 -5.22
CA MET A 47 -9.68 -1.62 -6.46
C MET A 47 -8.29 -2.20 -6.71
N TYR A 48 -7.45 -2.33 -5.68
CA TYR A 48 -6.13 -2.99 -5.79
C TYR A 48 -6.28 -4.46 -6.18
N ALA A 49 -7.20 -5.19 -5.55
CA ALA A 49 -7.49 -6.58 -5.88
C ALA A 49 -8.00 -6.72 -7.32
N ALA A 50 -8.92 -5.86 -7.75
CA ALA A 50 -9.41 -5.82 -9.13
C ALA A 50 -8.27 -5.54 -10.12
N ASN A 51 -7.42 -4.53 -9.85
CA ASN A 51 -6.30 -4.16 -10.70
C ASN A 51 -5.36 -5.36 -10.98
N VAL A 52 -4.96 -6.11 -9.95
CA VAL A 52 -4.07 -7.28 -10.12
C VAL A 52 -4.74 -8.35 -10.98
N ASN A 53 -6.04 -8.62 -10.77
CA ASN A 53 -6.77 -9.62 -11.54
C ASN A 53 -7.03 -9.18 -12.98
N ILE A 54 -7.31 -7.89 -13.23
CA ILE A 54 -7.50 -7.33 -14.57
C ILE A 54 -6.19 -7.41 -15.35
N ILE A 55 -5.07 -7.00 -14.75
CA ILE A 55 -3.75 -7.11 -15.41
C ILE A 55 -3.49 -8.57 -15.78
N LYS A 56 -3.75 -9.50 -14.85
CA LYS A 56 -3.53 -10.93 -15.10
C LYS A 56 -4.44 -11.50 -16.19
N ARG A 57 -5.71 -11.10 -16.22
CA ARG A 57 -6.73 -11.69 -17.09
C ARG A 57 -6.75 -11.06 -18.49
N HIS A 58 -6.52 -9.76 -18.59
CA HIS A 58 -6.81 -8.98 -19.78
C HIS A 58 -5.60 -8.26 -20.39
N LEU A 59 -4.51 -8.08 -19.64
CA LEU A 59 -3.36 -7.28 -20.08
C LEU A 59 -2.05 -8.10 -20.13
N GLN A 60 -2.12 -9.39 -20.45
CA GLN A 60 -0.92 -10.22 -20.58
C GLN A 60 -0.06 -9.84 -21.79
N ASP A 61 -0.69 -9.41 -22.88
CA ASP A 61 0.01 -9.07 -24.13
C ASP A 61 0.51 -7.60 -24.17
N VAL A 62 0.15 -6.81 -23.16
CA VAL A 62 0.54 -5.39 -23.05
C VAL A 62 1.85 -5.28 -22.27
N LYS A 63 2.82 -4.50 -22.77
CA LYS A 63 4.08 -4.28 -22.04
C LYS A 63 3.81 -3.64 -20.66
N PRO A 64 4.43 -4.11 -19.55
CA PRO A 64 4.23 -3.55 -18.20
C PRO A 64 4.42 -2.04 -18.08
N ILE A 65 5.39 -1.50 -18.82
CA ILE A 65 5.65 -0.05 -18.89
C ILE A 65 4.45 0.69 -19.48
N ALA A 66 3.82 0.16 -20.52
CA ALA A 66 2.64 0.78 -21.14
C ALA A 66 1.43 0.75 -20.18
N ILE A 67 1.27 -0.33 -19.39
CA ILE A 67 0.25 -0.39 -18.33
C ILE A 67 0.50 0.70 -17.28
N ALA A 68 1.75 0.85 -16.82
CA ALA A 68 2.10 1.86 -15.84
C ALA A 68 1.90 3.28 -16.38
N THR A 69 2.34 3.56 -17.62
CA THR A 69 2.12 4.84 -18.30
C THR A 69 0.63 5.14 -18.44
N GLY A 70 -0.18 4.16 -18.88
CA GLY A 70 -1.63 4.32 -18.99
C GLY A 70 -2.27 4.72 -17.67
N ASN A 71 -1.91 4.05 -16.56
CA ASN A 71 -2.40 4.41 -15.23
C ASN A 71 -2.05 5.86 -14.84
N TYR A 72 -0.81 6.30 -15.07
CA TYR A 72 -0.39 7.65 -14.69
C TYR A 72 -0.97 8.73 -15.58
N VAL A 73 -1.20 8.47 -16.87
CA VAL A 73 -1.85 9.44 -17.78
C VAL A 73 -3.25 9.81 -17.28
N PHE A 74 -4.04 8.84 -16.82
CA PHE A 74 -5.36 9.14 -16.24
C PHE A 74 -5.27 9.84 -14.89
N ILE A 75 -4.24 9.54 -14.07
CA ILE A 75 -4.03 10.15 -12.75
C ILE A 75 -3.51 11.59 -12.85
N ILE A 76 -2.86 11.99 -13.95
CA ILE A 76 -2.35 13.36 -14.13
C ILE A 76 -3.47 14.40 -13.96
N ILE A 77 -4.67 14.15 -14.49
CA ILE A 77 -5.79 15.09 -14.40
C ILE A 77 -6.19 15.38 -12.94
N PRO A 78 -6.57 14.37 -12.12
CA PRO A 78 -6.87 14.62 -10.71
C PRO A 78 -5.66 15.12 -9.93
N ALA A 79 -4.43 14.70 -10.27
CA ALA A 79 -3.23 15.21 -9.62
C ALA A 79 -3.01 16.71 -9.86
N LEU A 80 -3.25 17.20 -11.08
CA LEU A 80 -3.18 18.64 -11.40
C LEU A 80 -4.26 19.44 -10.68
N ILE A 81 -5.49 18.89 -10.58
CA ILE A 81 -6.56 19.52 -9.80
C ILE A 81 -6.11 19.66 -8.35
N VAL A 82 -5.63 18.58 -7.72
CA VAL A 82 -5.11 18.62 -6.34
C VAL A 82 -3.96 19.63 -6.20
N LEU A 83 -3.04 19.69 -7.16
CA LEU A 83 -1.91 20.63 -7.14
C LEU A 83 -2.35 22.10 -7.18
N VAL A 84 -3.37 22.43 -7.97
CA VAL A 84 -3.92 23.79 -8.04
C VAL A 84 -4.62 24.16 -6.74
N PHE A 85 -5.42 23.24 -6.17
CA PHE A 85 -6.16 23.49 -4.92
C PHE A 85 -5.29 23.43 -3.66
N SER A 86 -4.12 22.76 -3.70
CA SER A 86 -3.19 22.65 -2.57
C SER A 86 -2.42 23.94 -2.26
N GLN A 87 -2.71 25.04 -2.95
CA GLN A 87 -2.04 26.34 -2.79
C GLN A 87 -0.55 26.33 -3.15
N PHE A 88 -0.09 25.31 -3.89
CA PHE A 88 1.31 25.14 -4.25
C PHE A 88 1.93 26.34 -4.96
N PHE A 89 1.16 27.04 -5.79
CA PHE A 89 1.63 28.18 -6.58
C PHE A 89 1.71 29.51 -5.79
N LYS A 90 1.48 29.51 -4.47
CA LYS A 90 1.64 30.71 -3.65
C LYS A 90 3.11 31.03 -3.40
N ALA A 91 3.45 32.33 -3.39
CA ALA A 91 4.80 32.81 -3.10
C ALA A 91 5.32 32.31 -1.73
N GLU A 92 4.44 32.19 -0.74
CA GLU A 92 4.73 31.66 0.59
C GLU A 92 5.29 30.23 0.56
N THR A 93 4.83 29.39 -0.37
CA THR A 93 5.28 28.00 -0.51
C THR A 93 6.71 27.94 -1.04
N PHE A 94 7.06 28.78 -2.03
CA PHE A 94 8.41 28.83 -2.60
C PHE A 94 9.42 29.48 -1.66
N ALA A 95 8.97 30.33 -0.74
CA ALA A 95 9.81 30.98 0.26
C ALA A 95 10.18 30.05 1.44
N GLN A 96 9.59 28.86 1.54
CA GLN A 96 9.91 27.90 2.59
C GLN A 96 11.36 27.40 2.43
N PRO A 97 12.16 27.38 3.51
CA PRO A 97 13.56 26.96 3.46
C PRO A 97 13.71 25.50 2.98
N ASP A 98 12.73 24.65 3.29
CA ASP A 98 12.73 23.23 2.93
C ASP A 98 12.09 22.93 1.56
N PHE A 99 11.74 23.95 0.77
CA PHE A 99 11.08 23.73 -0.52
C PHE A 99 11.95 22.88 -1.46
N ALA A 100 13.22 23.25 -1.61
CA ALA A 100 14.13 22.57 -2.53
C ALA A 100 14.39 21.11 -2.12
N SER A 101 14.64 20.86 -0.82
CA SER A 101 14.84 19.50 -0.29
C SER A 101 13.59 18.64 -0.44
N SER A 102 12.40 19.21 -0.17
CA SER A 102 11.12 18.52 -0.34
C SER A 102 10.88 18.09 -1.79
N ILE A 103 11.18 18.95 -2.78
CA ILE A 103 11.09 18.59 -4.20
C ILE A 103 12.03 17.44 -4.54
N ILE A 104 13.26 17.43 -4.01
CA ILE A 104 14.21 16.33 -4.22
C ILE A 104 13.64 15.02 -3.65
N TYR A 105 13.10 15.03 -2.43
CA TYR A 105 12.50 13.83 -1.84
C TYR A 105 11.30 13.32 -2.64
N VAL A 106 10.44 14.21 -3.13
CA VAL A 106 9.32 13.85 -4.02
C VAL A 106 9.83 13.25 -5.32
N LEU A 107 10.88 13.82 -5.93
CA LEU A 107 11.48 13.28 -7.15
C LEU A 107 12.03 11.88 -6.92
N VAL A 108 12.81 11.67 -5.86
CA VAL A 108 13.35 10.35 -5.50
C VAL A 108 12.22 9.34 -5.31
N LEU A 109 11.19 9.69 -4.54
CA LEU A 109 10.03 8.81 -4.29
C LEU A 109 9.24 8.52 -5.59
N SER A 110 9.08 9.52 -6.46
CA SER A 110 8.35 9.38 -7.72
C SER A 110 9.05 8.45 -8.71
N ILE A 111 10.38 8.49 -8.77
CA ILE A 111 11.17 7.66 -9.68
C ILE A 111 11.28 6.24 -9.12
N PHE A 112 11.83 6.10 -7.91
CA PHE A 112 12.19 4.81 -7.35
C PHE A 112 10.99 4.11 -6.70
N GLY A 113 10.29 4.81 -5.81
CA GLY A 113 9.17 4.24 -5.04
C GLY A 113 7.87 4.09 -5.84
N THR A 114 7.73 4.80 -6.96
CA THR A 114 6.46 4.88 -7.70
C THR A 114 6.60 4.38 -9.14
N ALA A 115 7.38 5.04 -9.99
CA ALA A 115 7.46 4.67 -11.41
C ALA A 115 8.13 3.30 -11.63
N ILE A 116 9.36 3.13 -11.14
CA ILE A 116 10.12 1.88 -11.30
C ILE A 116 9.40 0.73 -10.58
N ALA A 117 9.04 0.93 -9.30
CA ALA A 117 8.31 -0.06 -8.51
C ALA A 117 7.01 -0.52 -9.19
N LYS A 118 6.22 0.40 -9.78
CA LYS A 118 4.97 0.03 -10.45
C LYS A 118 5.19 -0.80 -11.70
N VAL A 119 6.22 -0.49 -12.50
CA VAL A 119 6.58 -1.26 -13.69
C VAL A 119 7.02 -2.67 -13.30
N LEU A 120 7.88 -2.79 -12.28
CA LEU A 120 8.34 -4.07 -11.75
C LEU A 120 7.15 -4.88 -11.18
N PHE A 121 6.24 -4.24 -10.45
CA PHE A 121 5.04 -4.88 -9.94
C PHE A 121 4.13 -5.39 -11.05
N ASN A 122 3.87 -4.57 -12.08
CA ASN A 122 3.06 -4.99 -13.23
C ASN A 122 3.72 -6.18 -13.96
N LYS A 123 5.05 -6.16 -14.14
CA LYS A 123 5.79 -7.28 -14.71
C LYS A 123 5.65 -8.53 -13.85
N LEU A 124 5.78 -8.41 -12.53
CA LEU A 124 5.59 -9.50 -11.57
C LEU A 124 4.20 -10.12 -11.69
N VAL A 125 3.15 -9.30 -11.74
CA VAL A 125 1.76 -9.76 -11.91
C VAL A 125 1.61 -10.57 -13.21
N GLN A 126 2.25 -10.17 -14.30
CA GLN A 126 2.18 -10.91 -15.57
C GLN A 126 2.90 -12.27 -15.50
N ILE A 127 4.09 -12.32 -14.89
CA ILE A 127 4.89 -13.56 -14.85
C ILE A 127 4.52 -14.48 -13.69
N SER A 128 3.67 -14.04 -12.75
CA SER A 128 3.27 -14.80 -11.57
C SER A 128 1.74 -14.96 -11.45
N THR A 129 1.28 -15.62 -10.39
CA THR A 129 -0.14 -15.67 -10.05
C THR A 129 -0.57 -14.40 -9.33
N PRO A 130 -1.83 -13.94 -9.48
CA PRO A 130 -2.36 -12.78 -8.74
C PRO A 130 -2.09 -12.85 -7.24
N VAL A 131 -2.30 -14.04 -6.65
CA VAL A 131 -2.12 -14.32 -5.22
C VAL A 131 -0.65 -14.21 -4.79
N PHE A 132 0.28 -14.61 -5.66
CA PHE A 132 1.71 -14.46 -5.37
C PHE A 132 2.16 -13.00 -5.52
N ALA A 133 1.72 -12.31 -6.57
CA ALA A 133 2.09 -10.92 -6.76
C ALA A 133 1.57 -10.03 -5.60
N SER A 134 0.36 -10.31 -5.08
CA SER A 134 -0.16 -9.63 -3.90
C SER A 134 0.57 -9.97 -2.61
N SER A 135 1.32 -11.08 -2.54
CA SER A 135 2.06 -11.41 -1.32
C SER A 135 3.28 -10.52 -1.08
N VAL A 136 3.72 -9.72 -2.07
CA VAL A 136 4.79 -8.73 -1.83
C VAL A 136 4.37 -7.69 -0.79
N THR A 137 3.08 -7.34 -0.76
CA THR A 137 2.52 -6.40 0.22
C THR A 137 2.66 -6.91 1.66
N TYR A 138 2.79 -8.21 1.86
CA TYR A 138 3.00 -8.81 3.18
C TYR A 138 4.35 -8.48 3.81
N ILE A 139 5.31 -7.98 3.02
CA ILE A 139 6.60 -7.51 3.52
C ILE A 139 6.46 -6.10 4.12
N MET A 140 5.42 -5.34 3.76
CA MET A 140 5.26 -3.95 4.21
C MET A 140 5.25 -3.78 5.74
N PRO A 141 4.52 -4.60 6.54
CA PRO A 141 4.54 -4.46 8.00
C PRO A 141 5.94 -4.67 8.59
N ILE A 142 6.73 -5.60 8.04
CA ILE A 142 8.11 -5.86 8.50
C ILE A 142 8.99 -4.65 8.20
N VAL A 143 8.91 -4.14 6.97
CA VAL A 143 9.70 -2.96 6.56
C VAL A 143 9.30 -1.73 7.36
N ALA A 144 8.01 -1.54 7.63
CA ALA A 144 7.50 -0.43 8.45
C ALA A 144 8.05 -0.49 9.89
N LEU A 145 8.04 -1.66 10.53
CA LEU A 145 8.62 -1.83 11.87
C LEU A 145 10.13 -1.55 11.90
N ILE A 146 10.88 -2.03 10.89
CA ILE A 146 12.31 -1.76 10.79
C ILE A 146 12.57 -0.26 10.67
N TRP A 147 11.82 0.45 9.84
CA TRP A 147 11.96 1.90 9.69
C TRP A 147 11.62 2.66 10.97
N GLY A 148 10.51 2.33 11.64
CA GLY A 148 10.18 2.99 12.91
C GLY A 148 11.21 2.72 14.00
N LEU A 149 11.81 1.52 14.06
CA LEU A 149 12.93 1.26 14.97
C LEU A 149 14.17 2.10 14.64
N LEU A 150 14.49 2.28 13.35
CA LEU A 150 15.58 3.15 12.91
C LEU A 150 15.33 4.62 13.23
N ASP A 151 14.07 5.04 13.26
CA ASP A 151 13.63 6.40 13.63
C ASP A 151 13.48 6.60 15.16
N ASN A 152 13.87 5.60 15.96
CA ASN A 152 13.69 5.56 17.42
C ASN A 152 12.23 5.72 17.88
N GLU A 153 11.27 5.24 17.09
CA GLU A 153 9.86 5.22 17.46
C GLU A 153 9.62 4.23 18.61
N SER A 154 8.90 4.69 19.64
CA SER A 154 8.54 3.85 20.78
C SER A 154 7.31 3.01 20.47
N PHE A 155 7.50 1.72 20.22
CA PHE A 155 6.39 0.80 20.00
C PHE A 155 5.76 0.34 21.32
N ASN A 156 4.43 0.38 21.39
CA ASN A 156 3.69 -0.23 22.49
C ASN A 156 3.66 -1.77 22.34
N VAL A 157 3.50 -2.48 23.46
CA VAL A 157 3.34 -3.94 23.51
C VAL A 157 2.13 -4.39 22.67
N ILE A 158 1.06 -3.60 22.66
CA ILE A 158 -0.15 -3.88 21.87
C ILE A 158 0.14 -3.78 20.37
N GLN A 159 0.85 -2.74 19.91
CA GLN A 159 1.28 -2.60 18.51
C GLN A 159 2.14 -3.77 18.06
N LEU A 160 3.09 -4.22 18.91
CA LEU A 160 3.94 -5.36 18.60
C LEU A 160 3.15 -6.66 18.53
N PHE A 161 2.19 -6.86 19.43
CA PHE A 161 1.28 -8.00 19.41
C PHE A 161 0.40 -7.99 18.15
N ALA A 162 -0.18 -6.85 17.80
CA ALA A 162 -0.99 -6.67 16.60
C ALA A 162 -0.18 -6.94 15.33
N ALA A 163 1.06 -6.45 15.25
CA ALA A 163 1.97 -6.76 14.15
C ALA A 163 2.30 -8.26 14.07
N GLY A 164 2.51 -8.92 15.22
CA GLY A 164 2.70 -10.36 15.31
C GLY A 164 1.49 -11.15 14.78
N LEU A 165 0.26 -10.72 15.08
CA LEU A 165 -0.96 -11.31 14.52
C LEU A 165 -1.05 -11.12 13.01
N ILE A 166 -0.74 -9.93 12.50
CA ILE A 166 -0.73 -9.65 11.05
C ILE A 166 0.23 -10.61 10.34
N LEU A 167 1.48 -10.70 10.81
CA LEU A 167 2.50 -11.56 10.20
C LEU A 167 2.13 -13.05 10.29
N SER A 168 1.58 -13.48 11.43
CA SER A 168 1.15 -14.87 11.64
C SER A 168 -0.03 -15.24 10.75
N GLY A 169 -1.02 -14.36 10.62
CA GLY A 169 -2.19 -14.55 9.75
C GLY A 169 -1.79 -14.64 8.28
N VAL A 170 -0.93 -13.73 7.84
CA VAL A 170 -0.33 -13.74 6.51
C VAL A 170 0.44 -15.03 6.23
N TYR A 171 1.29 -15.45 7.16
CA TYR A 171 2.07 -16.68 7.02
C TYR A 171 1.14 -17.90 6.89
N LEU A 172 0.12 -18.00 7.75
CA LEU A 172 -0.86 -19.09 7.69
C LEU A 172 -1.64 -19.11 6.36
N ALA A 173 -1.97 -17.91 5.84
CA ALA A 173 -2.66 -17.78 4.56
C ALA A 173 -1.81 -18.22 3.36
N ASN A 174 -0.48 -18.18 3.47
CA ASN A 174 0.43 -18.57 2.37
C ASN A 174 1.08 -19.96 2.56
N LYS A 175 0.98 -20.57 3.75
CA LYS A 175 1.68 -21.83 4.13
C LYS A 175 1.27 -23.08 3.33
N ASN A 176 0.08 -23.15 2.76
CA ASN A 176 -0.43 -24.37 2.07
C ASN A 176 -0.30 -24.32 0.53
N LYS A 177 0.81 -23.81 -0.02
CA LYS A 177 1.10 -23.85 -1.46
C LYS A 177 2.09 -24.96 -1.87
N THR A 178 2.20 -26.00 -1.04
CA THR A 178 2.81 -27.28 -1.43
C THR A 178 1.72 -28.29 -1.72
#